data_AF-A0A7S0WT02-F1
#
_entry.id   AF-A0A7S0WT02-F1
#
_cell.length_a   1.000
_cell.length_b   1.000
_cell.length_c   1.000
_cell.angle_alpha   90.00
_cell.angle_beta   90.00
_cell.angle_gamma   90.00
#
_symmetry.space_group_name_H-M   'P 1'
#
loop_
_entity.id
_entity.type
_entity.pdbx_description
1 polymer ?
#
loop_
_entity_poly.entity_id
_entity_poly.type
_entity_poly.pdbx_seq_one_letter_code
_entity_poly.pdbx_strand_id
1 'polypeptide(L)'
;AAASYTSYKELWEETIAQDTKASEPGGALVVMEAAMVRLPWSASGGKGSLLHTLVESAVPVETFGSSTVRAIIDYKWRKFARKQIYTKSLVYLLYVLLFTVYAIVYSDDLPEYTFDDLLKSPKGRTIFGLSFILFDFGVYYLGMEFFQLYKLGPRAYFDSFWNFVDLLSYCATLVIMPCVLARVGVEQGGFVPPLIALEVVMLWLKQMFFALAVDGLGTFIYMTIEIVKGMRY
;
A
#
# COMPACT_ATOMS: atom_id res chain seq x y z
N ALA A 1 40.49 -32.13 13.20
CA ALA A 1 40.39 -32.37 11.75
C ALA A 1 39.50 -31.28 11.17
N ALA A 2 40.07 -30.38 10.39
CA ALA A 2 39.38 -29.22 9.84
C ALA A 2 38.42 -29.68 8.72
N ALA A 3 37.13 -29.48 8.91
CA ALA A 3 36.15 -29.59 7.83
C ALA A 3 36.48 -28.47 6.83
N SER A 4 36.84 -28.84 5.60
CA SER A 4 37.17 -27.87 4.56
C SER A 4 35.90 -27.11 4.19
N TYR A 5 35.79 -25.87 4.67
CA TYR A 5 34.86 -24.91 4.10
C TYR A 5 35.42 -24.53 2.72
N THR A 6 35.19 -25.34 1.70
CA THR A 6 35.26 -24.86 0.33
C THR A 6 34.28 -23.71 0.26
N SER A 7 34.82 -22.50 0.10
CA SER A 7 34.00 -21.32 0.02
C SER A 7 33.06 -21.51 -1.16
N TYR A 8 31.73 -21.45 -0.96
CA TYR A 8 30.76 -21.57 -2.06
C TYR A 8 31.08 -20.61 -3.23
N LYS A 9 31.79 -19.52 -2.93
CA LYS A 9 32.36 -18.59 -3.92
C LYS A 9 33.39 -19.27 -4.83
N GLU A 10 34.30 -20.07 -4.30
CA GLU A 10 35.33 -20.78 -5.07
C GLU A 10 34.70 -21.85 -5.97
N LEU A 11 33.74 -22.62 -5.45
CA LEU A 11 32.98 -23.58 -6.24
C LEU A 11 32.20 -22.90 -7.38
N TRP A 12 31.59 -21.75 -7.12
CA TRP A 12 30.86 -20.99 -8.13
C TRP A 12 31.78 -20.37 -9.18
N GLU A 13 32.91 -19.78 -8.76
CA GLU A 13 33.94 -19.26 -9.66
C GLU A 13 34.53 -20.36 -10.54
N GLU A 14 34.72 -21.56 -9.99
CA GLU A 14 35.20 -22.74 -10.72
C GLU A 14 34.17 -23.23 -11.75
N THR A 15 32.88 -23.20 -11.41
CA THR A 15 31.78 -23.56 -12.32
C THR A 15 31.64 -22.54 -13.46
N ILE A 16 31.70 -21.24 -13.17
CA ILE A 16 31.71 -20.18 -14.19
C ILE A 16 32.94 -20.32 -15.09
N ALA A 17 34.11 -20.60 -14.53
CA ALA A 17 35.33 -20.79 -15.31
C ALA A 17 35.26 -22.02 -16.24
N GLN A 18 34.53 -23.07 -15.84
CA GLN A 18 34.26 -24.23 -16.68
C GLN A 18 33.27 -23.90 -17.81
N ASP A 19 32.17 -23.21 -17.52
CA ASP A 19 31.20 -22.79 -18.54
C ASP A 19 31.77 -21.77 -19.54
N THR A 20 32.67 -20.90 -19.07
CA THR A 20 33.38 -19.93 -19.92
C THR A 20 34.35 -20.65 -20.88
N LYS A 21 34.95 -21.77 -20.45
CA LYS A 21 35.81 -22.61 -21.31
C LYS A 21 35.02 -23.49 -22.27
N ALA A 22 33.76 -23.82 -21.94
CA ALA A 22 32.87 -24.62 -22.76
C ALA A 22 32.13 -23.80 -23.84
N SER A 23 32.07 -22.47 -23.71
CA SER A 23 31.42 -21.60 -24.68
C SER A 23 32.34 -21.31 -25.89
N GLU A 24 31.83 -21.55 -27.10
CA GLU A 24 32.55 -21.29 -28.36
C GLU A 24 32.98 -19.81 -28.50
N PRO A 25 34.13 -19.53 -29.13
CA PRO A 25 34.64 -18.17 -29.32
C PRO A 25 33.77 -17.40 -30.32
N GLY A 26 32.71 -16.78 -29.82
CA GLY A 26 31.70 -16.04 -30.61
C GLY A 26 30.31 -16.00 -29.98
N GLY A 27 30.05 -16.79 -28.93
CA GLY A 27 28.78 -16.77 -28.20
C GLY A 27 28.53 -15.44 -27.48
N ALA A 28 27.31 -14.92 -27.55
CA ALA A 28 26.90 -13.71 -26.86
C ALA A 28 27.21 -13.81 -25.36
N LEU A 29 28.02 -12.88 -24.84
CA LEU A 29 28.31 -12.75 -23.42
C LEU A 29 27.01 -12.44 -22.68
N VAL A 30 26.40 -13.46 -22.07
CA VAL A 30 25.25 -13.28 -21.18
C VAL A 30 25.80 -12.74 -19.87
N VAL A 31 25.54 -11.46 -19.59
CA VAL A 31 25.84 -10.85 -18.29
C VAL A 31 24.89 -11.49 -17.26
N MET A 32 25.41 -12.45 -16.48
CA MET A 32 24.70 -13.01 -15.34
C MET A 32 25.04 -12.20 -14.08
N GLU A 33 24.04 -11.50 -13.54
CA GLU A 33 24.15 -10.89 -12.22
C GLU A 33 23.82 -11.94 -11.15
N ALA A 34 24.83 -12.39 -10.41
CA ALA A 34 24.66 -13.31 -9.29
C ALA A 34 24.59 -12.54 -7.97
N ALA A 35 23.42 -12.55 -7.32
CA ALA A 35 23.24 -11.93 -6.02
C ALA A 35 23.30 -12.98 -4.89
N MET A 36 24.39 -12.97 -4.10
CA MET A 36 24.57 -13.87 -2.97
C MET A 36 23.98 -13.30 -1.68
N VAL A 37 23.11 -14.07 -1.02
CA VAL A 37 22.52 -13.70 0.27
C VAL A 37 22.88 -14.73 1.34
N ARG A 38 23.39 -14.27 2.48
CA ARG A 38 23.74 -15.14 3.61
C ARG A 38 22.47 -15.66 4.29
N LEU A 39 22.26 -16.97 4.27
CA LEU A 39 21.13 -17.66 4.92
C LEU A 39 20.82 -17.23 6.37
N PRO A 40 21.81 -17.10 7.30
CA PRO A 40 21.52 -16.71 8.68
C PRO A 40 20.93 -15.28 8.82
N TRP A 41 21.06 -14.45 7.79
CA TRP A 41 20.55 -13.08 7.73
C TRP A 41 19.46 -12.89 6.67
N SER A 42 19.12 -13.94 5.92
CA SER A 42 18.13 -13.89 4.84
C SER A 42 16.74 -13.43 5.31
N ALA A 43 16.41 -13.72 6.57
CA ALA A 43 15.17 -13.30 7.23
C ALA A 43 15.27 -11.95 7.96
N SER A 44 16.43 -11.30 8.00
CA SER A 44 16.59 -9.99 8.63
C SER A 44 15.85 -8.88 7.87
N GLY A 45 15.60 -7.75 8.52
CA GLY A 45 15.04 -6.55 7.89
C GLY A 45 16.14 -5.69 7.27
N GLY A 46 15.88 -5.09 6.10
CA GLY A 46 16.78 -4.14 5.43
C GLY A 46 17.51 -4.72 4.20
N LYS A 47 18.56 -4.02 3.74
CA LYS A 47 19.29 -4.28 2.49
C LYS A 47 19.99 -5.65 2.39
N GLY A 48 20.12 -6.36 3.52
CA GLY A 48 20.64 -7.75 3.57
C GLY A 48 19.57 -8.83 3.50
N SER A 49 18.29 -8.46 3.38
CA SER A 49 17.16 -9.38 3.25
C SER A 49 17.15 -10.01 1.87
N LEU A 50 16.98 -11.34 1.81
CA LEU A 50 16.79 -12.08 0.56
C LEU A 50 15.67 -11.47 -0.29
N LEU A 51 14.55 -11.11 0.35
CA LEU A 51 13.41 -10.52 -0.36
C LEU A 51 13.69 -9.12 -0.93
N HIS A 52 14.60 -8.35 -0.33
CA HIS A 52 14.93 -7.04 -0.85
C HIS A 52 15.71 -7.19 -2.16
N THR A 53 16.72 -8.06 -2.14
CA THR A 53 17.51 -8.41 -3.33
C THR A 53 16.65 -9.05 -4.41
N LEU A 54 15.75 -9.99 -4.07
CA LEU A 54 14.87 -10.63 -5.06
C LEU A 54 13.90 -9.65 -5.72
N VAL A 55 13.38 -8.66 -4.98
CA VAL A 55 12.46 -7.66 -5.52
C VAL A 55 13.20 -6.62 -6.36
N GLU A 56 14.38 -6.16 -5.93
CA GLU A 56 15.20 -5.20 -6.69
C GLU A 56 15.77 -5.79 -7.98
N SER A 57 16.14 -7.08 -7.97
CA SER A 57 16.74 -7.75 -9.13
C SER A 57 15.72 -8.25 -10.16
N ALA A 58 14.42 -7.92 -10.02
CA ALA A 58 13.35 -8.27 -10.97
C ALA A 58 13.39 -9.75 -11.45
N VAL A 59 13.59 -10.67 -10.50
CA VAL A 59 13.83 -12.09 -10.79
C VAL A 59 12.53 -12.77 -11.25
N PRO A 60 12.57 -13.78 -12.16
CA PRO A 60 11.38 -14.49 -12.62
C PRO A 60 10.52 -15.02 -11.46
N VAL A 61 9.19 -14.99 -11.64
CA VAL A 61 8.20 -15.37 -10.61
C VAL A 61 8.43 -16.80 -10.10
N GLU A 62 8.94 -17.68 -10.96
CA GLU A 62 9.31 -19.08 -10.64
C GLU A 62 10.31 -19.18 -9.47
N THR A 63 11.19 -18.19 -9.32
CA THR A 63 12.19 -18.16 -8.24
C THR A 63 11.53 -17.96 -6.87
N PHE A 64 10.38 -17.26 -6.82
CA PHE A 64 9.56 -17.15 -5.61
C PHE A 64 8.85 -18.47 -5.25
N GLY A 65 8.74 -19.40 -6.20
CA GLY A 65 8.18 -20.74 -5.99
C GLY A 65 9.13 -21.71 -5.28
N SER A 66 10.42 -21.39 -5.15
CA SER A 66 11.39 -22.22 -4.43
C SER A 66 10.99 -22.42 -2.97
N SER A 67 11.05 -23.66 -2.48
CA SER A 67 10.72 -24.04 -1.10
C SER A 67 11.46 -23.18 -0.07
N THR A 68 12.70 -22.78 -0.35
CA THR A 68 13.51 -21.93 0.54
C THR A 68 12.96 -20.50 0.63
N VAL A 69 12.61 -19.89 -0.52
CA VAL A 69 12.05 -18.53 -0.56
C VAL A 69 10.67 -18.51 0.11
N ARG A 70 9.83 -19.51 -0.18
CA ARG A 70 8.51 -19.66 0.43
C ARG A 70 8.58 -19.80 1.95
N ALA A 71 9.49 -20.63 2.46
CA ALA A 71 9.69 -20.79 3.90
C ALA A 71 10.10 -19.48 4.60
N ILE A 72 10.94 -18.65 3.94
CA ILE A 72 11.36 -17.34 4.46
C ILE A 72 10.19 -16.35 4.44
N ILE A 73 9.39 -16.31 3.37
CA ILE A 73 8.19 -15.48 3.28
C ILE A 73 7.20 -15.88 4.38
N ASP A 74 6.90 -17.17 4.54
CA ASP A 74 5.97 -17.69 5.55
C ASP A 74 6.43 -17.38 6.98
N TYR A 75 7.75 -17.42 7.22
CA TYR A 75 8.32 -17.02 8.51
C TYR A 75 8.12 -15.52 8.77
N LYS A 76 8.46 -14.66 7.80
CA LYS A 76 8.29 -13.20 7.93
C LYS A 76 6.83 -12.80 8.06
N TRP A 77 5.95 -13.47 7.30
CA TRP A 77 4.52 -13.29 7.35
C TRP A 77 3.97 -13.55 8.75
N ARG A 78 4.23 -14.76 9.29
CA ARG A 78 3.73 -15.18 10.61
C ARG A 78 4.31 -14.35 11.74
N LYS A 79 5.59 -13.97 11.67
CA LYS A 79 6.29 -13.31 12.76
C LYS A 79 6.01 -11.80 12.84
N PHE A 80 5.93 -11.11 11.70
CA PHE A 80 5.89 -9.64 11.67
C PHE A 80 4.76 -9.07 10.82
N ALA A 81 4.69 -9.47 9.55
CA ALA A 81 3.85 -8.77 8.59
C ALA A 81 2.36 -8.93 8.89
N ARG A 82 1.93 -10.13 9.33
CA ARG A 82 0.52 -10.42 9.64
C ARG A 82 -0.05 -9.46 10.67
N LYS A 83 0.59 -9.34 11.84
CA LYS A 83 0.11 -8.45 12.91
C LYS A 83 0.12 -6.99 12.44
N GLN A 84 1.19 -6.57 11.77
CA GLN A 84 1.33 -5.19 11.31
C GLN A 84 0.26 -4.81 10.28
N ILE A 85 -0.02 -5.68 9.31
CA ILE A 85 -1.04 -5.44 8.28
C ILE A 85 -2.44 -5.45 8.89
N TYR A 86 -2.75 -6.39 9.79
CA TYR A 86 -4.06 -6.41 10.45
C TYR A 86 -4.28 -5.18 11.33
N THR A 87 -3.27 -4.73 12.08
CA THR A 87 -3.39 -3.49 12.86
C THR A 87 -3.60 -2.28 11.95
N LYS A 88 -2.83 -2.16 10.85
CA LYS A 88 -3.03 -1.07 9.88
C LYS A 88 -4.40 -1.12 9.22
N SER A 89 -4.84 -2.30 8.79
CA SER A 89 -6.16 -2.53 8.20
C SER A 89 -7.29 -2.20 9.18
N LEU A 90 -7.16 -2.56 10.46
CA LEU A 90 -8.16 -2.26 11.46
C LEU A 90 -8.27 -0.76 11.75
N VAL A 91 -7.14 -0.06 11.89
CA VAL A 91 -7.13 1.40 12.10
C VAL A 91 -7.71 2.11 10.87
N TYR A 92 -7.34 1.66 9.67
CA TYR A 92 -7.90 2.21 8.43
C TYR A 92 -9.41 1.91 8.32
N LEU A 93 -9.87 0.72 8.67
CA LEU A 93 -11.29 0.37 8.69
C LEU A 93 -12.08 1.26 9.66
N LEU A 94 -11.54 1.55 10.85
CA LEU A 94 -12.16 2.49 11.78
C LEU A 94 -12.27 3.89 11.18
N TYR A 95 -11.25 4.34 10.46
CA TYR A 95 -11.28 5.60 9.72
C TYR A 95 -12.36 5.61 8.63
N VAL A 96 -12.45 4.55 7.80
CA VAL A 96 -13.49 4.42 6.76
C VAL A 96 -14.89 4.40 7.37
N LEU A 97 -15.08 3.68 8.48
CA LEU A 97 -16.37 3.65 9.19
C LEU A 97 -16.73 5.02 9.75
N LEU A 98 -15.77 5.73 10.35
CA LEU A 98 -15.99 7.08 10.86
C LEU A 98 -16.38 8.05 9.74
N PHE A 99 -15.70 7.97 8.60
CA PHE A 99 -16.04 8.78 7.42
C PHE A 99 -17.42 8.41 6.85
N THR A 100 -17.78 7.13 6.86
CA THR A 100 -19.12 6.68 6.42
C THR A 100 -20.22 7.21 7.35
N VAL A 101 -20.01 7.16 8.67
CA VAL A 101 -20.93 7.76 9.66
C VAL A 101 -21.03 9.26 9.41
N TYR A 102 -19.92 9.95 9.17
CA TYR A 102 -19.92 11.36 8.81
C TYR A 102 -20.74 11.64 7.54
N ALA A 103 -20.55 10.86 6.48
CA ALA A 103 -21.29 11.03 5.22
C ALA A 103 -22.81 10.85 5.41
N ILE A 104 -23.24 9.91 6.26
CA ILE A 104 -24.65 9.71 6.61
C ILE A 104 -25.19 10.89 7.44
N VAL A 105 -24.43 11.39 8.43
CA VAL A 105 -24.85 12.55 9.22
C VAL A 105 -24.92 13.81 8.34
N TYR A 106 -23.99 13.94 7.39
CA TYR A 106 -23.96 15.04 6.42
C TYR A 106 -25.11 14.97 5.41
N SER A 107 -25.54 13.79 4.97
CA SER A 107 -26.66 13.68 4.03
C SER A 107 -27.98 14.22 4.60
N ASP A 108 -28.10 14.24 5.93
CA ASP A 108 -29.24 14.79 6.67
C ASP A 108 -29.04 16.28 7.05
N ASP A 109 -27.94 16.91 6.64
CA ASP A 109 -27.65 18.31 6.93
C ASP A 109 -28.50 19.26 6.07
N LEU A 110 -28.86 20.41 6.64
CA LEU A 110 -29.60 21.45 5.94
C LEU A 110 -28.62 22.48 5.37
N PRO A 111 -28.51 22.62 4.03
CA PRO A 111 -27.54 23.52 3.40
C PRO A 111 -27.70 25.00 3.78
N GLU A 112 -28.89 25.38 4.26
CA GLU A 112 -29.24 26.75 4.62
C GLU A 112 -28.66 27.18 5.99
N TYR A 113 -28.08 26.27 6.76
CA TYR A 113 -27.55 26.57 8.09
C TYR A 113 -26.24 27.35 8.04
N THR A 114 -26.23 28.51 8.71
CA THR A 114 -25.02 29.29 8.98
C THR A 114 -24.09 28.53 9.94
N PHE A 115 -22.81 28.89 9.98
CA PHE A 115 -21.86 28.35 10.95
C PHE A 115 -22.37 28.41 12.41
N ASP A 116 -22.99 29.53 12.82
CA ASP A 116 -23.55 29.69 14.16
C ASP A 116 -24.73 28.75 14.43
N ASP A 117 -25.50 28.40 13.41
CA ASP A 117 -26.63 27.48 13.51
C ASP A 117 -26.17 26.03 13.61
N LEU A 118 -25.06 25.70 12.94
CA LEU A 118 -24.37 24.42 13.06
C LEU A 118 -23.93 24.18 14.52
N LEU A 119 -23.37 25.18 15.19
CA LEU A 119 -22.91 25.05 16.57
C LEU A 119 -24.05 24.94 17.58
N LYS A 120 -25.21 25.54 17.31
CA LYS A 120 -26.38 25.49 18.19
C LYS A 120 -27.14 24.16 18.05
N SER A 121 -27.21 23.62 16.84
CA SER A 121 -27.91 22.36 16.57
C SER A 121 -27.18 21.16 17.19
N PRO A 122 -27.89 20.19 17.81
CA PRO A 122 -27.26 18.95 18.27
C PRO A 122 -26.64 18.16 17.12
N LYS A 123 -27.25 18.19 15.93
CA LYS A 123 -26.70 17.52 14.74
C LYS A 123 -25.45 18.23 14.22
N GLY A 124 -25.47 19.56 14.17
CA GLY A 124 -24.32 20.33 13.69
C GLY A 124 -23.10 20.22 14.61
N ARG A 125 -23.30 20.07 15.93
CA ARG A 125 -22.22 19.71 16.87
C ARG A 125 -21.59 18.36 16.56
N THR A 126 -22.39 17.37 16.14
CA THR A 126 -21.87 16.06 15.70
C THR A 126 -21.06 16.21 14.41
N ILE A 127 -21.56 16.97 13.43
CA ILE A 127 -20.83 17.25 12.17
C ILE A 127 -19.50 17.94 12.49
N PHE A 128 -19.52 18.97 13.33
CA PHE A 128 -18.31 19.69 13.75
C PHE A 128 -17.28 18.76 14.41
N GLY A 129 -17.72 17.93 15.37
CA GLY A 129 -16.84 16.98 16.06
C GLY A 129 -16.26 15.92 15.11
N LEU A 130 -17.08 15.35 14.24
CA LEU A 130 -16.63 14.37 13.23
C LEU A 130 -15.68 15.00 12.22
N SER A 131 -15.97 16.21 11.72
CA SER A 131 -15.09 16.92 10.79
C SER A 131 -13.73 17.23 11.41
N PHE A 132 -13.68 17.60 12.68
CA PHE A 132 -12.42 17.84 13.38
C PHE A 132 -11.60 16.55 13.50
N ILE A 133 -12.21 15.46 13.96
CA ILE A 133 -11.54 14.16 14.09
C ILE A 133 -11.03 13.67 12.73
N LEU A 134 -11.86 13.74 11.68
CA LEU A 134 -11.48 13.31 10.33
C LEU A 134 -10.38 14.18 9.73
N PHE A 135 -10.40 15.49 10.02
CA PHE A 135 -9.32 16.39 9.62
C PHE A 135 -7.98 16.00 10.27
N ASP A 136 -7.99 15.72 11.58
CA ASP A 136 -6.78 15.26 12.30
C ASP A 136 -6.25 13.95 11.72
N PHE A 137 -7.12 12.98 11.43
CA PHE A 137 -6.73 11.76 10.73
C PHE A 137 -6.16 12.04 9.33
N GLY A 138 -6.79 12.93 8.56
CA GLY A 138 -6.32 13.33 7.24
C GLY A 138 -4.92 13.94 7.28
N VAL A 139 -4.64 14.83 8.23
CA VAL A 139 -3.30 15.41 8.43
C VAL A 139 -2.29 14.34 8.81
N TYR A 140 -2.63 13.45 9.74
CA TYR A 140 -1.77 12.35 10.16
C TYR A 140 -1.39 11.44 9.00
N TYR A 141 -2.37 10.97 8.22
CA TYR A 141 -2.14 10.07 7.09
C TYR A 141 -1.38 10.76 5.95
N LEU A 142 -1.70 12.01 5.64
CA LEU A 142 -0.98 12.77 4.63
C LEU A 142 0.49 12.96 5.02
N GLY A 143 0.78 13.23 6.30
CA GLY A 143 2.15 13.31 6.81
C GLY A 143 2.91 12.00 6.67
N MET A 144 2.24 10.86 6.92
CA MET A 144 2.81 9.53 6.70
C MET A 144 3.10 9.25 5.22
N GLU A 145 2.21 9.66 4.31
CA GLU A 145 2.41 9.54 2.87
C GLU A 145 3.57 10.41 2.37
N PHE A 146 3.73 11.63 2.87
CA PHE A 146 4.89 12.46 2.54
C PHE A 146 6.21 11.81 2.98
N PHE A 147 6.22 11.18 4.16
CA PHE A 147 7.40 10.45 4.61
C PHE A 147 7.69 9.21 3.77
N GLN A 148 6.64 8.52 3.29
CA GLN A 148 6.77 7.40 2.36
C GLN A 148 7.30 7.86 1.00
N LEU A 149 6.77 8.97 0.47
CA LEU A 149 7.23 9.62 -0.76
C LEU A 149 8.70 10.02 -0.69
N TYR A 150 9.13 10.61 0.45
CA TYR A 150 10.52 10.98 0.66
C TYR A 150 11.46 9.77 0.71
N LYS A 151 11.00 8.64 1.28
CA LYS A 151 11.80 7.42 1.42
C LYS A 151 11.91 6.59 0.15
N LEU A 152 10.82 6.41 -0.59
CA LEU A 152 10.81 5.63 -1.85
C LEU A 152 11.28 6.46 -3.05
N GLY A 153 11.12 7.78 -2.99
CA GLY A 153 11.31 8.68 -4.11
C GLY A 153 10.07 8.78 -5.01
N PRO A 154 9.88 9.91 -5.72
CA PRO A 154 8.65 10.21 -6.44
C PRO A 154 8.37 9.25 -7.61
N ARG A 155 9.41 8.81 -8.33
CA ARG A 155 9.26 7.91 -9.49
C ARG A 155 8.68 6.55 -9.11
N ALA A 156 9.23 5.91 -8.07
CA ALA A 156 8.73 4.63 -7.59
C ALA A 156 7.38 4.76 -6.87
N TYR A 157 7.14 5.91 -6.22
CA TYR A 157 5.88 6.15 -5.52
C TYR A 157 4.68 6.25 -6.47
N PHE A 158 4.80 7.04 -7.55
CA PHE A 158 3.71 7.26 -8.51
C PHE A 158 3.50 6.11 -9.51
N ASP A 159 4.38 5.11 -9.51
CA ASP A 159 4.18 3.88 -10.29
C ASP A 159 3.06 3.00 -9.69
N SER A 160 2.79 3.13 -8.39
CA SER A 160 1.70 2.43 -7.71
C SER A 160 0.40 3.23 -7.77
N PHE A 161 -0.57 2.72 -8.54
CA PHE A 161 -1.94 3.25 -8.60
C PHE A 161 -2.55 3.49 -7.21
N TRP A 162 -2.27 2.61 -6.24
CA TRP A 162 -2.83 2.69 -4.89
C TRP A 162 -2.31 3.87 -4.08
N ASN A 163 -1.05 4.28 -4.30
CA ASN A 163 -0.48 5.44 -3.63
C ASN A 163 -1.11 6.74 -4.13
N PHE A 164 -1.42 6.79 -5.43
CA PHE A 164 -2.13 7.93 -6.02
C PHE A 164 -3.55 8.07 -5.46
N VAL A 165 -4.28 6.95 -5.32
CA VAL A 165 -5.62 6.93 -4.70
C VAL A 165 -5.56 7.42 -3.26
N ASP A 166 -4.58 6.97 -2.46
CA ASP A 166 -4.42 7.40 -1.07
C ASP A 166 -4.15 8.90 -0.96
N LEU A 167 -3.20 9.41 -1.76
CA LEU A 167 -2.86 10.82 -1.78
C LEU A 167 -4.06 11.69 -2.16
N LEU A 168 -4.82 11.28 -3.18
CA LEU A 168 -6.01 12.00 -3.62
C LEU A 168 -7.09 12.03 -2.53
N SER A 169 -7.30 10.91 -1.83
CA SER A 169 -8.28 10.81 -0.75
C SER A 169 -7.91 11.65 0.47
N TYR A 170 -6.66 11.63 0.90
CA TYR A 170 -6.22 12.48 2.02
C TYR A 170 -6.29 13.96 1.67
N CYS A 171 -5.93 14.34 0.43
CA CYS A 171 -6.13 15.70 -0.06
C CYS A 171 -7.62 16.09 -0.11
N ALA A 172 -8.48 15.21 -0.61
CA ALA A 172 -9.93 15.44 -0.65
C ALA A 172 -10.49 15.67 0.76
N THR A 173 -10.12 14.82 1.72
CA THR A 173 -10.52 14.97 3.13
C THR A 173 -10.08 16.32 3.71
N LEU A 174 -8.85 16.77 3.44
CA LEU A 174 -8.36 18.08 3.90
C LEU A 174 -9.06 19.27 3.25
N VAL A 175 -9.66 19.10 2.08
CA VAL A 175 -10.46 20.14 1.43
C VAL A 175 -11.92 20.11 1.93
N ILE A 176 -12.51 18.91 2.00
CA ILE A 176 -13.90 18.71 2.41
C ILE A 176 -14.14 19.28 3.81
N MET A 177 -13.31 18.93 4.81
CA MET A 177 -13.60 19.29 6.20
C MET A 177 -13.64 20.82 6.43
N PRO A 178 -12.64 21.61 6.00
CA PRO A 178 -12.72 23.07 6.11
C PRO A 178 -13.85 23.68 5.28
N CYS A 179 -14.12 23.17 4.07
CA CYS A 179 -15.21 23.68 3.24
C CYS A 179 -16.59 23.45 3.89
N VAL A 180 -16.80 22.29 4.52
CA VAL A 180 -18.05 21.99 5.24
C VAL A 180 -18.21 22.89 6.46
N LEU A 181 -17.14 23.14 7.22
CA LEU A 181 -17.17 24.04 8.37
C LEU A 181 -17.37 25.50 7.94
N ALA A 182 -16.70 25.95 6.89
CA ALA A 182 -16.84 27.30 6.35
C ALA A 182 -18.14 27.51 5.54
N ARG A 183 -18.95 26.45 5.36
CA ARG A 183 -20.17 26.44 4.54
C ARG A 183 -19.93 26.87 3.08
N VAL A 184 -18.74 26.59 2.55
CA VAL A 184 -18.37 26.90 1.17
C VAL A 184 -18.66 25.69 0.28
N GLY A 185 -19.53 25.85 -0.72
CA GLY A 185 -19.83 24.79 -1.70
C GLY A 185 -20.71 23.65 -1.18
N VAL A 186 -21.40 23.87 -0.06
CA VAL A 186 -22.34 22.93 0.59
C VAL A 186 -23.77 23.06 0.04
N GLU A 187 -24.04 24.12 -0.73
CA GLU A 187 -25.34 24.37 -1.36
C GLU A 187 -25.76 23.26 -2.35
N GLN A 188 -27.05 23.19 -2.66
CA GLN A 188 -27.55 22.24 -3.66
C GLN A 188 -26.89 22.51 -5.02
N GLY A 189 -26.20 21.50 -5.55
CA GLY A 189 -25.38 21.63 -6.78
C GLY A 189 -23.95 22.12 -6.54
N GLY A 190 -23.56 22.36 -5.28
CA GLY A 190 -22.19 22.67 -4.90
C GLY A 190 -21.24 21.48 -5.10
N PHE A 191 -19.94 21.75 -4.99
CA PHE A 191 -18.90 20.75 -5.24
C PHE A 191 -18.62 19.83 -4.05
N VAL A 192 -19.05 20.17 -2.83
CA VAL A 192 -18.75 19.38 -1.63
C VAL A 192 -19.52 18.05 -1.58
N PRO A 193 -20.85 17.99 -1.83
CA PRO A 193 -21.58 16.72 -1.84
C PRO A 193 -21.02 15.66 -2.81
N PRO A 194 -20.69 15.96 -4.09
CA PRO A 194 -20.11 14.97 -4.98
C PRO A 194 -18.70 14.56 -4.55
N LEU A 195 -17.91 15.44 -3.94
CA LEU A 195 -16.60 15.08 -3.38
C LEU A 195 -16.72 14.11 -2.21
N ILE A 196 -17.69 14.33 -1.31
CA ILE A 196 -17.94 13.38 -0.20
C ILE A 196 -18.34 12.01 -0.75
N ALA A 197 -19.25 11.97 -1.73
CA ALA A 197 -19.68 10.71 -2.34
C ALA A 197 -18.51 9.97 -3.02
N LEU A 198 -17.67 10.70 -3.78
CA LEU A 198 -16.47 10.15 -4.40
C LEU A 198 -15.50 9.60 -3.35
N GLU A 199 -15.28 10.37 -2.27
CA GLU A 199 -14.36 9.99 -1.21
C GLU A 199 -14.82 8.72 -0.47
N VAL A 200 -16.12 8.58 -0.17
CA VAL A 200 -16.66 7.33 0.40
C VAL A 200 -16.28 6.13 -0.49
N VAL A 201 -16.51 6.25 -1.80
CA VAL A 201 -16.21 5.16 -2.75
C VAL A 201 -14.71 4.85 -2.78
N MET A 202 -13.86 5.88 -2.82
CA MET A 202 -12.40 5.71 -2.84
C MET A 202 -11.88 5.04 -1.57
N LEU A 203 -12.37 5.45 -0.40
CA LEU A 203 -11.96 4.88 0.89
C LEU A 203 -12.33 3.39 1.01
N TRP A 204 -13.53 3.01 0.59
CA TRP A 204 -13.95 1.61 0.55
C TRP A 204 -13.21 0.79 -0.50
N LEU A 205 -12.93 1.36 -1.68
CA LEU A 205 -12.09 0.71 -2.70
C LEU A 205 -10.70 0.41 -2.13
N LYS A 206 -10.09 1.36 -1.42
CA LYS A 206 -8.81 1.16 -0.76
C LYS A 206 -8.88 0.13 0.37
N GLN A 207 -10.00 0.02 1.09
CA GLN A 207 -10.16 -1.05 2.10
C GLN A 207 -10.03 -2.45 1.46
N MET A 208 -10.44 -2.62 0.19
CA MET A 208 -10.24 -3.89 -0.53
C MET A 208 -8.76 -4.21 -0.71
N PHE A 209 -7.87 -3.22 -0.82
CA PHE A 209 -6.42 -3.48 -0.89
C PHE A 209 -5.92 -4.23 0.35
N PHE A 210 -6.42 -3.91 1.55
CA PHE A 210 -6.05 -4.65 2.76
C PHE A 210 -6.62 -6.07 2.78
N ALA A 211 -7.74 -6.31 2.09
CA ALA A 211 -8.30 -7.64 1.94
C ALA A 211 -7.47 -8.54 1.00
N LEU A 212 -6.61 -7.99 0.13
CA LEU A 212 -5.62 -8.77 -0.64
C LEU A 212 -4.65 -9.56 0.25
N ALA A 213 -4.40 -9.05 1.45
CA ALA A 213 -3.50 -9.65 2.41
C ALA A 213 -4.13 -10.83 3.19
N VAL A 214 -5.43 -11.08 3.01
CA VAL A 214 -6.15 -12.17 3.67
C VAL A 214 -6.30 -13.34 2.70
N ASP A 215 -5.84 -14.52 3.13
CA ASP A 215 -5.97 -15.76 2.37
C ASP A 215 -7.45 -16.02 2.02
N GLY A 216 -7.75 -16.25 0.74
CA GLY A 216 -9.11 -16.41 0.22
C GLY A 216 -9.73 -15.11 -0.34
N LEU A 217 -9.80 -14.04 0.46
CA LEU A 217 -10.30 -12.74 -0.02
C LEU A 217 -9.38 -12.14 -1.09
N GLY A 218 -8.07 -12.32 -0.96
CA GLY A 218 -7.13 -11.82 -1.96
C GLY A 218 -7.29 -12.48 -3.33
N THR A 219 -7.56 -13.80 -3.36
CA THR A 219 -7.86 -14.51 -4.61
C THR A 219 -9.14 -13.97 -5.26
N PHE A 220 -10.18 -13.71 -4.47
CA PHE A 220 -11.43 -13.12 -4.98
C PHE A 220 -11.21 -11.74 -5.60
N ILE A 221 -10.46 -10.87 -4.92
CA ILE A 221 -10.17 -9.51 -5.41
C ILE A 221 -9.31 -9.59 -6.68
N TYR A 222 -8.31 -10.46 -6.71
CA TYR A 222 -7.48 -10.66 -7.89
C TYR A 222 -8.31 -11.10 -9.10
N MET A 223 -9.18 -12.10 -8.92
CA MET A 223 -10.11 -12.53 -9.97
C MET A 223 -11.02 -11.39 -10.43
N THR A 224 -11.54 -10.57 -9.50
CA THR A 224 -12.37 -9.41 -9.83
C THR A 224 -11.60 -8.39 -10.69
N ILE A 225 -10.35 -8.08 -10.33
CA ILE A 225 -9.49 -7.17 -11.10
C ILE A 225 -9.25 -7.71 -12.51
N GLU A 226 -8.98 -9.02 -12.65
CA GLU A 226 -8.77 -9.64 -13.96
C GLU A 226 -10.04 -9.64 -14.81
N ILE A 227 -11.22 -9.86 -14.22
CA ILE A 227 -12.51 -9.73 -14.93
C ILE A 227 -12.73 -8.29 -15.41
N VAL A 228 -12.45 -7.29 -14.56
CA VAL A 228 -12.59 -5.87 -14.94
C VAL A 228 -11.63 -5.50 -16.08
N LYS A 229 -10.39 -5.99 -16.06
CA LYS A 229 -9.47 -5.83 -17.18
C LYS A 229 -9.98 -6.53 -18.44
N GLY A 230 -10.56 -7.72 -18.29
CA GLY A 230 -11.15 -8.50 -19.38
C GLY A 230 -12.34 -7.80 -20.05
N MET A 231 -13.14 -7.03 -19.30
CA MET A 231 -14.26 -6.24 -19.85
C MET A 231 -13.83 -5.00 -20.65
N ARG A 232 -12.57 -4.57 -20.50
CA ARG A 232 -12.02 -3.41 -21.22
C ARG A 232 -11.56 -3.76 -22.64
N TYR A 233 -11.52 -5.05 -22.97
CA TYR A 233 -11.26 -5.61 -24.30
C TYR A 233 -12.50 -6.34 -24.82
#